data_AF-A0A1H6SYK3-F1
#
_entry.id   AF-A0A1H6SYK3-F1
#
_cell.length_a   1.000
_cell.length_b   1.000
_cell.length_c   1.000
_cell.angle_alpha   90.00
_cell.angle_beta   90.00
_cell.angle_gamma   90.00
#
_symmetry.space_group_name_H-M   'P 1'
#
loop_
_entity.id
_entity.type
_entity.pdbx_description
1 polymer ?
#
loop_
_entity_poly.entity_id
_entity_poly.type
_entity_poly.pdbx_seq_one_letter_code
_entity_poly.pdbx_strand_id
1 'polypeptide(L)' 'MTQVHFTLNTDEIQKIINDSVKDDLAKDILTTIFNQLMEDQRSEYIQADEYERSTTRQSQRNGYYERDYT' A
#
# COMPACT_ATOMS: atom_id res chain seq x y z
N MET A 1 -8.31 -23.82 2.94
CA MET A 1 -8.02 -22.42 2.55
C MET A 1 -6.51 -22.27 2.54
N THR A 2 -5.92 -22.20 1.36
CA THR A 2 -4.47 -22.07 1.18
C THR A 2 -4.09 -20.62 1.36
N GLN A 3 -3.38 -20.32 2.44
CA GLN A 3 -2.87 -18.99 2.70
C GLN A 3 -1.55 -18.86 1.93
N VAL A 4 -1.57 -18.12 0.82
CA VAL A 4 -0.36 -17.81 0.06
C VAL A 4 0.27 -16.61 0.73
N HIS A 5 1.38 -16.84 1.43
CA HIS A 5 2.17 -15.78 2.05
C HIS A 5 3.09 -15.18 0.97
N PHE A 6 2.70 -14.04 0.41
CA PHE A 6 3.58 -13.26 -0.45
C PHE A 6 4.50 -12.42 0.44
N THR A 7 5.74 -12.87 0.63
CA THR A 7 6.78 -12.04 1.24
C THR A 7 7.31 -11.11 0.17
N LEU A 8 6.66 -9.96 0.04
CA LEU A 8 7.06 -8.90 -0.88
C LEU A 8 8.17 -8.08 -0.21
N ASN A 9 9.41 -8.30 -0.63
CA ASN A 9 10.52 -7.42 -0.26
C ASN A 9 10.33 -6.11 -1.03
N THR A 10 9.97 -5.04 -0.34
CA THR A 10 9.68 -3.72 -0.92
C THR A 10 10.84 -3.22 -1.77
N ASP A 11 12.07 -3.48 -1.33
CA ASP A 11 13.29 -3.02 -1.98
C ASP A 11 13.52 -3.73 -3.33
N GLU A 12 13.17 -5.03 -3.41
CA GLU A 12 13.27 -5.81 -4.64
C GLU A 12 12.22 -5.38 -5.67
N ILE A 13 11.01 -5.05 -5.21
CA ILE A 13 9.95 -4.57 -6.10
C ILE A 13 10.28 -3.18 -6.61
N GLN A 14 10.76 -2.28 -5.75
CA GLN A 14 11.23 -0.96 -6.15
C GLN A 14 12.35 -1.06 -7.19
N LYS A 15 13.29 -1.99 -7.00
CA LYS A 15 14.35 -2.24 -7.99
C LYS A 15 13.79 -2.73 -9.33
N ILE A 16 12.83 -3.65 -9.32
CA ILE A 16 12.17 -4.13 -10.55
C ILE A 16 11.42 -2.98 -11.25
N ILE A 17 10.75 -2.11 -10.49
CA ILE A 17 10.04 -0.93 -11.01
C ILE A 17 11.02 0.05 -11.67
N ASN A 18 12.13 0.32 -11.00
CA ASN A 18 13.11 1.29 -11.48
C ASN A 18 13.93 0.75 -12.66
N ASP A 19 14.36 -0.51 -12.61
CA ASP A 19 15.28 -1.11 -13.59
C ASP A 19 14.56 -1.83 -14.75
N SER A 20 13.37 -2.41 -14.51
CA SER A 20 12.71 -3.32 -15.47
C SER A 20 11.45 -2.75 -16.10
N VAL A 21 10.83 -1.73 -15.52
CA VAL A 21 9.60 -1.14 -16.06
C VAL A 21 9.97 0.01 -16.99
N LYS A 22 10.04 -0.30 -18.29
CA LYS A 22 10.36 0.65 -19.37
C LYS A 22 9.23 1.63 -19.71
N ASP A 23 8.02 1.36 -19.25
CA ASP A 23 6.82 2.10 -19.65
C ASP A 23 6.22 2.83 -18.44
N ASP A 24 6.04 4.15 -18.55
CA ASP A 24 5.47 4.98 -17.49
C ASP A 24 4.07 4.48 -17.07
N LEU A 25 3.32 3.89 -18.01
CA LEU A 25 2.03 3.24 -17.72
C LEU A 25 2.14 2.13 -16.67
N ALA A 26 3.19 1.31 -16.75
CA ALA A 26 3.36 0.20 -15.82
C ALA A 26 3.83 0.68 -14.44
N LYS A 27 4.55 1.82 -14.37
CA LYS A 27 4.86 2.48 -13.09
C LYS A 27 3.59 3.02 -12.45
N ASP A 28 2.71 3.65 -13.21
CA ASP A 28 1.43 4.18 -12.72
C ASP A 28 0.52 3.05 -12.19
N ILE A 29 0.44 1.93 -12.91
CA ILE A 29 -0.31 0.75 -12.47
C ILE A 29 0.23 0.22 -11.13
N LEU A 30 1.54 0.06 -10.99
CA LEU A 30 2.15 -0.44 -9.77
C LEU A 30 1.98 0.55 -8.61
N THR A 31 2.15 1.84 -8.85
CA THR A 31 1.88 2.91 -7.88
C THR A 31 0.45 2.83 -7.37
N THR A 32 -0.51 2.65 -8.26
CA THR A 32 -1.94 2.54 -7.92
C THR A 32 -2.22 1.32 -7.06
N ILE A 33 -1.63 0.17 -7.42
CA ILE A 33 -1.77 -1.08 -6.66
C ILE A 33 -1.17 -0.92 -5.25
N PHE A 34 0.01 -0.33 -5.12
CA PHE A 34 0.62 -0.12 -3.79
C PHE A 34 -0.18 0.84 -2.93
N ASN A 35 -0.69 1.92 -3.51
CA ASN A 35 -1.54 2.86 -2.78
C ASN A 35 -2.80 2.16 -2.25
N GLN A 36 -3.45 1.33 -3.07
CA GLN A 36 -4.62 0.57 -2.63
C GLN A 36 -4.27 -0.43 -1.53
N LEU A 37 -3.17 -1.17 -1.67
CA LEU A 37 -2.73 -2.12 -0.65
C LEU A 37 -2.44 -1.43 0.69
N MET A 38 -1.78 -0.28 0.66
CA MET A 38 -1.51 0.51 1.88
C MET A 38 -2.79 1.04 2.52
N GLU A 39 -3.78 1.42 1.71
CA GLU A 39 -5.10 1.84 2.21
C GLU A 39 -5.83 0.72 2.94
N ASP A 40 -5.80 -0.48 2.38
CA ASP A 40 -6.43 -1.66 2.97
C ASP A 40 -5.74 -2.03 4.30
N GLN A 41 -4.40 -2.08 4.29
CA GLN A 41 -3.59 -2.34 5.49
C GLN A 41 -3.84 -1.29 6.59
N ARG A 42 -3.93 -0.01 6.22
CA ARG A 42 -4.25 1.09 7.16
C ARG A 42 -5.63 0.91 7.78
N SER A 43 -6.61 0.51 6.96
CA SER A 43 -7.99 0.29 7.41
C SER A 43 -8.08 -0.89 8.38
N GLU A 44 -7.40 -1.99 8.06
CA GLU A 44 -7.28 -3.17 8.93
C GLU A 44 -6.62 -2.82 10.27
N TYR A 45 -5.54 -2.04 10.24
CA TYR A 45 -4.83 -1.61 11.45
C TYR A 45 -5.68 -0.69 12.34
N ILE A 46 -6.37 0.29 11.75
CA ILE A 46 -7.19 1.24 12.51
C ILE A 46 -8.45 0.57 13.09
N GLN A 47 -8.90 -0.54 12.47
CA GLN A 47 -10.15 -1.23 12.77
C GLN A 47 -11.37 -0.30 12.64
N ALA A 48 -11.38 0.55 11.61
CA ALA A 48 -12.50 1.40 11.27
C ALA A 48 -12.47 1.79 9.79
N ASP A 49 -13.66 1.82 9.19
CA ASP A 49 -13.87 2.28 7.83
C ASP A 49 -13.66 3.80 7.70
N GLU A 50 -13.62 4.28 6.46
CA GLU A 50 -13.45 5.70 6.19
C GLU A 50 -14.62 6.51 6.77
N TYR A 51 -14.30 7.59 7.50
CA TYR A 51 -15.25 8.43 8.24
C TYR A 51 -16.12 7.71 9.28
N GLU A 52 -15.85 6.44 9.58
CA GLU A 52 -16.61 5.71 10.58
C GLU A 52 -16.40 6.31 11.98
N ARG A 53 -17.52 6.56 12.65
CA ARG A 53 -17.53 7.00 14.05
C ARG A 53 -17.62 5.79 14.96
N SER A 54 -16.47 5.18 15.20
CA SER A 54 -16.34 4.10 16.17
C SER A 54 -15.64 4.57 17.45
N THR A 55 -16.15 4.12 18.59
CA THR A 55 -15.50 4.29 19.90
C THR A 55 -14.42 3.23 20.15
N THR A 56 -14.35 2.20 19.31
CA THR A 56 -13.44 1.05 19.47
C THR A 56 -12.22 1.09 18.56
N ARG A 57 -12.08 2.11 17.70
CA ARG A 57 -10.93 2.26 16.80
C ARG A 57 -9.61 2.37 17.58
N GLN A 58 -8.55 1.79 17.04
CA GLN A 58 -7.25 1.76 17.73
C GLN A 58 -6.34 2.96 17.40
N SER A 59 -6.63 3.67 16.30
CA SER A 59 -5.81 4.81 15.87
C SER A 59 -6.61 5.78 14.97
N GLN A 60 -5.92 6.72 14.33
CA GLN A 60 -6.47 7.73 13.43
C GLN A 60 -5.68 7.82 12.12
N ARG A 61 -6.33 8.23 11.03
CA ARG A 61 -5.70 8.48 9.73
C ARG A 61 -5.07 9.88 9.76
N ASN A 62 -3.76 9.98 9.50
CA ASN A 62 -3.01 11.25 9.52
C ASN A 62 -2.60 11.72 8.12
N GLY A 63 -3.55 11.71 7.18
CA GLY A 63 -3.30 12.11 5.80
C GLY A 63 -2.37 11.17 5.03
N TYR A 64 -1.77 11.71 3.97
CA TYR A 64 -0.87 11.03 3.05
C TYR A 64 0.46 11.76 3.00
N TYR A 65 1.54 11.01 2.77
CA TYR A 65 2.88 11.53 2.60
C TYR A 65 3.43 11.03 1.29
N GLU A 66 3.99 11.94 0.49
CA GLU A 66 4.72 11.56 -0.72
C GLU A 66 6.00 10.83 -0.33
N ARG A 67 6.30 9.76 -1.07
CA ARG A 67 7.51 8.96 -0.90
C ARG A 67 8.08 8.60 -2.25
N ASP A 68 9.39 8.80 -2.39
CA ASP A 68 10.14 8.37 -3.56
C ASP A 68 10.48 6.87 -3.48
N TYR A 69 10.73 6.25 -4.63
CA TYR A 69 11.18 4.86 -4.76
C TYR A 69 12.69 4.74 -4.51
N THR A 70 13.16 5.14 -3.33
CA THR A 70 14.59 5.03 -2.92
C THR A 70 14.92 3.67 -2.34
#